data_AF-A0A7C5IB21-F1
#
_entry.id   AF-A0A7C5IB21-F1
#
_cell.length_a   1.000
_cell.length_b   1.000
_cell.length_c   1.000
_cell.angle_alpha   90.00
_cell.angle_beta   90.00
_cell.angle_gamma   90.00
#
_symmetry.space_group_name_H-M   'P 1'
#
loop_
_entity.id
_entity.type
_entity.pdbx_description
1 polymer ?
#
loop_
_entity_poly.entity_id
_entity_poly.type
_entity_poly.pdbx_seq_one_letter_code
_entity_poly.pdbx_strand_id
1 'polypeptide(L)'
;MVSLGLALLLFGLLEGCEKGDKATRQKKAVEAKRAAVAQEIDGVLQKWLDQMVSSLPEDVKKYPKAKSPLVRWRLDSFSFDWRRPMGAAVVKAKGTPFEKDFQAILEFFDAMERFWKKEIDFKDYMQAWDKVKAGNHSKMVNLLADFDHTFVHVEAFYGAQDMEGDDRAIYFFRHWQVAFHFPREYSESVSQYLERLCKAKLKDFCLSAPFEKLHFAMEKPYLTEVKRIVSEYLANYPDCKLNRIFGPFVAEVDARLASLKPIEEDPPLPESISRKDFVGQVILTVRKTGLEYEGKTLLAFKGDSWQLPSQAELARAQAEATKLSNSLEKEQGPENMEVIRLDADKGAPMAIAAFVASTWSKLPARFLTFGARRRLDGINKGTVTGSLQIRDVPFGKRNRDIGGRVYQCQDLGQSVEKPDLKPQVAVFVTEKAVMFGQLNNDKVASLTQIEPREAATRLLAGPGLLLVGAEVPVERFIAVLDPLFFKCRDTPACSVVDDQSPQVRVEVCSAR
;
A
#
# COMPACT_ATOMS: atom_id res chain seq x y z
N MET A 1 75.21 -63.33 -28.15
CA MET A 1 75.20 -61.91 -27.74
C MET A 1 73.78 -61.59 -27.30
N VAL A 2 73.53 -61.47 -25.97
CA VAL A 2 73.16 -60.20 -25.27
C VAL A 2 71.81 -59.66 -25.78
N SER A 3 70.75 -59.33 -25.06
CA SER A 3 70.28 -59.32 -23.65
C SER A 3 68.82 -58.81 -23.68
N LEU A 4 68.03 -59.02 -22.60
CA LEU A 4 66.91 -58.23 -22.03
C LEU A 4 65.96 -57.42 -22.98
N GLY A 5 64.62 -57.39 -22.87
CA GLY A 5 63.67 -57.73 -21.83
C GLY A 5 62.33 -56.97 -22.06
N LEU A 6 61.32 -57.31 -21.25
CA LEU A 6 60.05 -56.57 -20.97
C LEU A 6 58.83 -56.66 -21.92
N ALA A 7 57.90 -57.54 -21.50
CA ALA A 7 56.51 -57.26 -21.12
C ALA A 7 55.39 -56.90 -22.14
N LEU A 8 54.18 -57.30 -21.72
CA LEU A 8 52.82 -56.86 -22.11
C LEU A 8 52.17 -57.49 -23.36
N LEU A 9 51.18 -58.38 -23.12
CA LEU A 9 49.75 -58.20 -23.49
C LEU A 9 49.05 -59.57 -23.64
N LEU A 10 48.46 -60.07 -22.55
CA LEU A 10 47.40 -61.09 -22.57
C LEU A 10 46.59 -61.00 -21.28
N PHE A 11 46.02 -59.82 -21.02
CA PHE A 11 44.90 -59.62 -20.10
C PHE A 11 43.92 -58.69 -20.82
N GLY A 12 42.99 -59.30 -21.54
CA GLY A 12 42.04 -58.61 -22.41
C GLY A 12 40.73 -59.38 -22.51
N LEU A 13 40.22 -59.88 -21.38
CA LEU A 13 38.85 -60.36 -21.24
C LEU A 13 38.40 -60.01 -19.81
N LEU A 14 37.26 -59.32 -19.71
CA LEU A 14 36.54 -58.88 -18.50
C LEU A 14 36.98 -57.53 -17.90
N GLU A 15 36.53 -56.41 -18.48
CA GLU A 15 36.22 -55.19 -17.70
C GLU A 15 35.38 -54.22 -18.55
N GLY A 16 34.07 -54.47 -18.65
CA GLY A 16 33.19 -53.61 -19.44
C GLY A 16 31.69 -53.68 -19.18
N CYS A 17 31.17 -54.59 -18.34
CA CYS A 17 29.72 -54.79 -18.17
C CYS A 17 29.17 -54.76 -16.73
N GLU A 18 29.95 -54.45 -15.69
CA GLU A 18 29.44 -54.47 -14.30
C GLU A 18 29.07 -53.09 -13.70
N LYS A 19 29.51 -51.98 -14.30
CA LYS A 19 29.31 -50.64 -13.71
C LYS A 19 27.85 -50.16 -13.80
N GLY A 20 27.12 -50.52 -14.86
CA GLY A 20 25.70 -50.17 -15.03
C GLY A 20 24.76 -50.89 -14.06
N ASP A 21 25.06 -52.14 -13.72
CA ASP A 21 24.24 -52.95 -12.81
C ASP A 21 24.45 -52.53 -11.34
N LYS A 22 25.69 -52.26 -10.92
CA LYS A 22 25.98 -51.77 -9.55
C LYS A 22 25.38 -50.38 -9.27
N ALA A 23 25.49 -49.43 -10.21
CA ALA A 23 24.90 -48.10 -10.04
C ALA A 23 23.35 -48.14 -9.97
N THR A 24 22.72 -48.99 -10.78
CA THR A 24 21.26 -49.18 -10.76
C THR A 24 20.79 -49.85 -9.47
N ARG A 25 21.51 -50.85 -8.96
CA ARG A 25 21.22 -51.50 -7.67
C ARG A 25 21.41 -50.54 -6.49
N GLN A 26 22.47 -49.73 -6.50
CA GLN A 26 22.68 -48.69 -5.48
C GLN A 26 21.57 -47.65 -5.49
N LYS A 27 21.16 -47.16 -6.67
CA LYS A 27 20.04 -46.24 -6.80
C LYS A 27 18.74 -46.83 -6.24
N LYS A 28 18.40 -48.08 -6.60
CA LYS A 28 17.23 -48.79 -6.06
C LYS A 28 17.30 -48.99 -4.55
N ALA A 29 18.47 -49.29 -3.99
CA ALA A 29 18.65 -49.45 -2.55
C ALA A 29 18.48 -48.11 -1.80
N VAL A 30 18.98 -47.01 -2.37
CA VAL A 30 18.79 -45.64 -1.85
C VAL A 30 17.31 -45.25 -1.90
N GLU A 31 16.63 -45.51 -3.01
CA GLU A 31 15.19 -45.25 -3.17
C GLU A 31 14.34 -46.10 -2.21
N ALA A 32 14.65 -47.38 -2.04
CA ALA A 32 13.96 -48.25 -1.10
C ALA A 32 14.17 -47.79 0.35
N LYS A 33 15.39 -47.37 0.71
CA LYS A 33 15.67 -46.80 2.04
C LYS A 33 14.90 -45.50 2.25
N ARG A 34 14.85 -44.61 1.24
CA ARG A 34 14.04 -43.39 1.28
C ARG A 34 12.56 -43.70 1.51
N ALA A 35 12.02 -44.66 0.76
CA ALA A 35 10.62 -45.07 0.90
C ALA A 35 10.30 -45.67 2.28
N ALA A 36 11.19 -46.48 2.84
CA ALA A 36 11.02 -47.07 4.17
C ALA A 36 10.98 -45.99 5.28
N VAL A 37 11.90 -45.02 5.23
CA VAL A 37 11.88 -43.89 6.18
C VAL A 37 10.62 -43.04 6.02
N ALA A 38 10.22 -42.76 4.79
CA ALA A 38 8.99 -42.01 4.50
C ALA A 38 7.74 -42.74 5.04
N GLN A 39 7.64 -44.06 4.86
CA GLN A 39 6.52 -44.86 5.35
C GLN A 39 6.42 -44.87 6.88
N GLU A 40 7.56 -44.92 7.58
CA GLU A 40 7.56 -44.82 9.05
C GLU A 40 7.07 -43.45 9.53
N ILE A 41 7.54 -42.37 8.89
CA ILE A 41 7.08 -41.00 9.18
C ILE A 41 5.58 -40.88 8.91
N ASP A 42 5.11 -41.38 7.78
CA ASP A 42 3.68 -41.38 7.42
C ASP A 42 2.83 -42.12 8.45
N GLY A 43 3.34 -43.23 9.00
CA GLY A 43 2.66 -43.97 10.06
C GLY A 43 2.54 -43.17 11.36
N VAL A 44 3.52 -42.34 11.70
CA VAL A 44 3.45 -41.43 12.86
C VAL A 44 2.44 -40.32 12.60
N LEU A 45 2.52 -39.69 11.42
CA LEU A 45 1.64 -38.59 11.03
C LEU A 45 0.18 -39.02 10.86
N GLN A 46 -0.07 -40.21 10.34
CA GLN A 46 -1.43 -40.76 10.23
C GLN A 46 -2.05 -40.97 11.61
N LYS A 47 -1.30 -41.50 12.58
CA LYS A 47 -1.79 -41.64 13.96
C LYS A 47 -2.12 -40.29 14.58
N TRP A 48 -1.29 -39.28 14.31
CA TRP A 48 -1.56 -37.93 14.76
C TRP A 48 -2.83 -37.36 14.11
N LEU A 49 -2.97 -37.51 12.79
CA LEU A 49 -4.15 -37.11 12.04
C LEU A 49 -5.42 -37.80 12.57
N ASP A 50 -5.37 -39.10 12.85
CA ASP A 50 -6.49 -39.86 13.40
C ASP A 50 -6.90 -39.33 14.79
N GLN A 51 -5.93 -38.96 15.63
CA GLN A 51 -6.21 -38.31 16.91
C GLN A 51 -6.82 -36.91 16.71
N MET A 52 -6.29 -36.11 15.78
CA MET A 52 -6.83 -34.80 15.45
C MET A 52 -8.30 -34.93 15.00
N VAL A 53 -8.59 -35.87 14.10
CA VAL A 53 -9.95 -36.12 13.60
C VAL A 53 -10.89 -36.57 14.71
N SER A 54 -10.46 -37.47 15.60
CA SER A 54 -11.31 -37.99 16.68
C SER A 54 -11.58 -36.96 17.78
N SER A 55 -10.64 -36.04 18.02
CA SER A 55 -10.76 -34.99 19.05
C SER A 55 -11.36 -33.68 18.54
N LEU A 56 -11.50 -33.52 17.22
CA LEU A 56 -12.04 -32.29 16.62
C LEU A 56 -13.53 -32.12 17.05
N PRO A 57 -13.95 -30.94 17.55
CA PRO A 57 -15.32 -30.73 18.00
C PRO A 57 -16.37 -30.95 16.89
N GLU A 58 -17.56 -31.42 17.28
CA GLU A 58 -18.68 -31.66 16.34
C GLU A 58 -19.31 -30.35 15.82
N ASP A 59 -19.50 -29.36 16.70
CA ASP A 59 -20.03 -28.05 16.33
C ASP A 59 -18.89 -27.06 16.12
N VAL A 60 -18.50 -26.91 14.86
CA VAL A 60 -17.56 -25.89 14.38
C VAL A 60 -18.19 -24.48 14.28
N LYS A 61 -19.52 -24.35 14.48
CA LYS A 61 -20.32 -23.16 14.17
C LYS A 61 -20.84 -22.36 15.37
N LYS A 62 -20.64 -22.80 16.61
CA LYS A 62 -21.09 -22.06 17.79
C LYS A 62 -19.94 -21.59 18.66
N TYR A 63 -20.26 -20.56 19.44
CA TYR A 63 -19.65 -20.15 20.71
C TYR A 63 -18.84 -18.84 20.65
N PRO A 64 -18.87 -18.08 21.77
CA PRO A 64 -18.89 -16.64 21.77
C PRO A 64 -17.55 -16.08 21.31
N LYS A 65 -17.64 -15.06 20.47
CA LYS A 65 -16.94 -13.80 20.64
C LYS A 65 -15.81 -13.86 21.69
N ALA A 66 -14.62 -14.35 21.27
CA ALA A 66 -13.27 -14.13 21.84
C ALA A 66 -12.39 -15.38 22.00
N LYS A 67 -12.90 -16.62 21.88
CA LYS A 67 -12.08 -17.85 22.03
C LYS A 67 -12.57 -18.98 21.15
N SER A 68 -12.08 -19.05 19.91
CA SER A 68 -12.42 -20.17 19.03
C SER A 68 -11.93 -21.49 19.66
N PRO A 69 -12.82 -22.47 19.95
CA PRO A 69 -12.44 -23.76 20.49
C PRO A 69 -11.54 -24.54 19.54
N LEU A 70 -11.49 -24.16 18.26
CA LEU A 70 -10.59 -24.71 17.27
C LEU A 70 -9.12 -24.37 17.58
N VAL A 71 -8.82 -23.17 18.05
CA VAL A 71 -7.45 -22.80 18.45
C VAL A 71 -7.02 -23.62 19.65
N ARG A 72 -7.91 -23.78 20.62
CA ARG A 72 -7.65 -24.61 21.79
C ARG A 72 -7.45 -26.08 21.42
N TRP A 73 -8.33 -26.63 20.58
CA TRP A 73 -8.21 -27.98 20.03
C TRP A 73 -6.88 -28.19 19.30
N ARG A 74 -6.47 -27.22 18.46
CA ARG A 74 -5.19 -27.30 17.75
C ARG A 74 -4.02 -27.33 18.74
N LEU A 75 -4.05 -26.50 19.79
CA LEU A 75 -3.03 -26.54 20.85
C LEU A 75 -3.02 -27.87 21.61
N ASP A 76 -4.19 -28.41 21.94
CA ASP A 76 -4.32 -29.67 22.66
C ASP A 76 -3.86 -30.88 21.82
N SER A 77 -3.98 -30.82 20.49
CA SER A 77 -3.48 -31.87 19.59
C SER A 77 -1.95 -32.04 19.60
N PHE A 78 -1.18 -31.05 20.11
CA PHE A 78 0.26 -31.18 20.32
C PHE A 78 0.66 -32.05 21.52
N SER A 79 -0.32 -32.50 22.31
CA SER A 79 -0.12 -33.52 23.35
C SER A 79 0.31 -34.88 22.78
N PHE A 80 0.09 -35.12 21.47
CA PHE A 80 0.57 -36.31 20.78
C PHE A 80 2.11 -36.32 20.72
N ASP A 81 2.75 -37.39 21.22
CA ASP A 81 4.21 -37.56 21.14
C ASP A 81 4.63 -37.92 19.71
N TRP A 82 4.68 -36.93 18.82
CA TRP A 82 5.22 -37.07 17.48
C TRP A 82 6.76 -37.02 17.47
N ARG A 83 7.37 -36.24 18.39
CA ARG A 83 8.82 -35.95 18.40
C ARG A 83 9.65 -37.21 18.52
N ARG A 84 9.36 -38.06 19.51
CA ARG A 84 10.15 -39.27 19.77
C ARG A 84 10.08 -40.29 18.62
N PRO A 85 8.89 -40.72 18.14
CA PRO A 85 8.82 -41.70 17.06
C PRO A 85 9.30 -41.14 15.71
N MET A 86 9.05 -39.86 15.42
CA MET A 86 9.54 -39.24 14.19
C MET A 86 11.06 -39.04 14.21
N GLY A 87 11.62 -38.63 15.36
CA GLY A 87 13.07 -38.56 15.56
C GLY A 87 13.75 -39.91 15.32
N ALA A 88 13.18 -40.99 15.84
CA ALA A 88 13.69 -42.35 15.61
C ALA A 88 13.66 -42.76 14.12
N ALA A 89 12.64 -42.35 13.37
CA ALA A 89 12.55 -42.60 11.93
C ALA A 89 13.60 -41.79 11.14
N VAL A 90 13.75 -40.48 11.44
CA VAL A 90 14.71 -39.61 10.73
C VAL A 90 16.16 -40.01 10.98
N VAL A 91 16.52 -40.50 12.17
CA VAL A 91 17.87 -41.01 12.45
C VAL A 91 18.30 -42.11 11.46
N LYS A 92 17.35 -42.88 10.91
CA LYS A 92 17.64 -43.92 9.91
C LYS A 92 18.11 -43.33 8.56
N ALA A 93 17.80 -42.07 8.28
CA ALA A 93 18.27 -41.33 7.11
C ALA A 93 19.67 -40.72 7.30
N LYS A 94 20.26 -40.78 8.49
CA LYS A 94 21.59 -40.21 8.75
C LYS A 94 22.66 -40.80 7.82
N GLY A 95 23.51 -39.94 7.27
CA GLY A 95 24.58 -40.30 6.33
C GLY A 95 24.10 -40.64 4.92
N THR A 96 22.85 -40.34 4.56
CA THR A 96 22.30 -40.57 3.22
C THR A 96 22.16 -39.25 2.44
N PRO A 97 22.07 -39.29 1.09
CA PRO A 97 21.86 -38.09 0.28
C PRO A 97 20.57 -37.32 0.58
N PHE A 98 19.60 -37.97 1.22
CA PHE A 98 18.29 -37.43 1.58
C PHE A 98 18.14 -37.17 3.10
N GLU A 99 19.25 -37.07 3.84
CA GLU A 99 19.21 -36.76 5.28
C GLU A 99 18.56 -35.40 5.55
N LYS A 100 18.97 -34.36 4.79
CA LYS A 100 18.46 -32.99 4.96
C LYS A 100 16.96 -32.87 4.71
N ASP A 101 16.49 -33.60 3.71
CA ASP A 101 15.09 -33.77 3.34
C ASP A 101 14.26 -34.23 4.56
N PHE A 102 14.63 -35.35 5.19
CA PHE A 102 13.90 -35.85 6.37
C PHE A 102 14.11 -34.98 7.62
N GLN A 103 15.28 -34.36 7.77
CA GLN A 103 15.54 -33.43 8.87
C GLN A 103 14.62 -32.19 8.80
N ALA A 104 14.34 -31.68 7.58
CA ALA A 104 13.43 -30.56 7.38
C ALA A 104 12.00 -30.85 7.87
N ILE A 105 11.55 -32.11 7.84
CA ILE A 105 10.25 -32.52 8.36
C ILE A 105 10.18 -32.31 9.89
N LEU A 106 11.21 -32.75 10.62
CA LEU A 106 11.30 -32.53 12.07
C LEU A 106 11.40 -31.05 12.41
N GLU A 107 12.24 -30.31 11.68
CA GLU A 107 12.39 -28.85 11.86
C GLU A 107 11.05 -28.14 11.66
N PHE A 108 10.27 -28.53 10.65
CA PHE A 108 8.96 -27.96 10.38
C PHE A 108 7.96 -28.23 11.51
N PHE A 109 7.77 -29.48 11.92
CA PHE A 109 6.79 -29.79 12.96
C PHE A 109 7.16 -29.18 14.32
N ASP A 110 8.46 -29.05 14.62
CA ASP A 110 8.91 -28.32 15.81
C ASP A 110 8.62 -26.82 15.69
N ALA A 111 9.00 -26.21 14.56
CA ALA A 111 8.72 -24.79 14.31
C ALA A 111 7.22 -24.49 14.36
N MET A 112 6.39 -25.36 13.77
CA MET A 112 4.94 -25.24 13.79
C MET A 112 4.38 -25.28 15.22
N GLU A 113 4.82 -26.23 16.06
CA GLU A 113 4.39 -26.28 17.46
C GLU A 113 4.82 -25.03 18.24
N ARG A 114 6.08 -24.60 18.06
CA ARG A 114 6.63 -23.39 18.68
C ARG A 114 5.90 -22.13 18.21
N PHE A 115 5.51 -22.08 16.94
CA PHE A 115 4.73 -21.00 16.35
C PHE A 115 3.35 -20.89 17.03
N TRP A 116 2.63 -22.00 17.16
CA TRP A 116 1.34 -22.05 17.86
C TRP A 116 1.48 -21.69 19.35
N LYS A 117 2.60 -22.04 19.98
CA LYS A 117 2.96 -21.63 21.35
C LYS A 117 3.46 -20.17 21.46
N LYS A 118 3.56 -19.45 20.34
CA LYS A 118 4.05 -18.06 20.24
C LYS A 118 5.51 -17.89 20.67
N GLU A 119 6.32 -18.93 20.50
CA GLU A 119 7.74 -18.96 20.83
C GLU A 119 8.64 -18.54 19.66
N ILE A 120 8.12 -18.57 18.43
CA ILE A 120 8.78 -18.08 17.21
C ILE A 120 7.83 -17.17 16.43
N ASP A 121 8.38 -16.37 15.53
CA ASP A 121 7.59 -15.49 14.68
C ASP A 121 7.09 -16.18 13.39
N PHE A 122 6.33 -15.43 12.60
CA PHE A 122 5.80 -15.90 11.32
C PHE A 122 6.89 -16.15 10.28
N LYS A 123 8.02 -15.44 10.36
CA LYS A 123 9.12 -15.58 9.40
C LYS A 123 9.82 -16.92 9.60
N ASP A 124 10.09 -17.29 10.85
CA ASP A 124 10.70 -18.59 11.20
C ASP A 124 9.78 -19.75 10.83
N TYR A 125 8.47 -19.62 11.10
CA TYR A 125 7.46 -20.60 10.68
C TYR A 125 7.44 -20.77 9.15
N MET A 126 7.36 -19.67 8.40
CA MET A 126 7.31 -19.71 6.93
C MET A 126 8.60 -20.30 6.33
N GLN A 127 9.77 -19.98 6.89
CA GLN A 127 11.03 -20.60 6.45
C GLN A 127 11.05 -22.12 6.65
N ALA A 128 10.52 -22.60 7.78
CA ALA A 128 10.43 -24.03 8.04
C ALA A 128 9.42 -24.71 7.09
N TRP A 129 8.31 -24.04 6.81
CA TRP A 129 7.33 -24.48 5.82
C TRP A 129 7.94 -24.56 4.41
N ASP A 130 8.64 -23.54 3.95
CA ASP A 130 9.31 -23.55 2.64
C ASP A 130 10.32 -24.68 2.49
N LYS A 131 11.12 -24.92 3.53
CA LYS A 131 12.07 -26.03 3.56
C LYS A 131 11.37 -27.37 3.39
N VAL A 132 10.26 -27.61 4.10
CA VAL A 132 9.52 -28.88 3.99
C VAL A 132 8.79 -29.01 2.66
N LYS A 133 8.31 -27.91 2.06
CA LYS A 133 7.68 -27.91 0.72
C LYS A 133 8.69 -28.11 -0.41
N ALA A 134 9.90 -27.57 -0.29
CA ALA A 134 10.97 -27.75 -1.25
C ALA A 134 11.49 -29.20 -1.27
N GLY A 135 11.49 -29.84 -0.10
CA GLY A 135 11.74 -31.26 0.03
C GLY A 135 10.56 -32.05 -0.53
N ASN A 136 10.74 -32.74 -1.66
CA ASN A 136 9.67 -33.52 -2.29
C ASN A 136 9.34 -34.75 -1.43
N HIS A 137 8.44 -34.53 -0.47
CA HIS A 137 8.09 -35.47 0.60
C HIS A 137 6.70 -36.03 0.42
N SER A 138 6.46 -37.09 1.19
CA SER A 138 5.20 -37.78 1.31
C SER A 138 3.97 -36.88 1.24
N LYS A 139 2.90 -37.42 0.62
CA LYS A 139 1.57 -36.81 0.61
C LYS A 139 1.06 -36.48 2.02
N MET A 140 1.42 -37.28 3.03
CA MET A 140 0.98 -37.07 4.42
C MET A 140 1.69 -35.88 5.09
N VAL A 141 2.99 -35.72 4.85
CA VAL A 141 3.76 -34.56 5.35
C VAL A 141 3.18 -33.28 4.77
N ASN A 142 2.97 -33.26 3.45
CA ASN A 142 2.37 -32.11 2.76
C ASN A 142 0.93 -31.85 3.23
N LEU A 143 0.13 -32.88 3.47
CA LEU A 143 -1.24 -32.74 3.99
C LEU A 143 -1.25 -31.99 5.31
N LEU A 144 -0.42 -32.37 6.29
CA LEU A 144 -0.41 -31.71 7.60
C LEU A 144 0.24 -30.34 7.54
N ALA A 145 1.31 -30.16 6.74
CA ALA A 145 1.94 -28.86 6.57
C ALA A 145 0.98 -27.83 5.92
N ASP A 146 0.27 -28.25 4.86
CA ASP A 146 -0.71 -27.40 4.18
C ASP A 146 -1.96 -27.19 5.04
N PHE A 147 -2.34 -28.18 5.88
CA PHE A 147 -3.43 -28.03 6.84
C PHE A 147 -3.13 -26.91 7.83
N ASP A 148 -1.96 -26.91 8.48
CA ASP A 148 -1.59 -25.87 9.43
C ASP A 148 -1.45 -24.50 8.79
N HIS A 149 -0.86 -24.44 7.60
CA HIS A 149 -0.76 -23.21 6.82
C HIS A 149 -2.15 -22.63 6.51
N THR A 150 -3.12 -23.47 6.17
CA THR A 150 -4.51 -23.06 5.94
C THR A 150 -5.22 -22.70 7.25
N PHE A 151 -5.01 -23.48 8.30
CA PHE A 151 -5.72 -23.37 9.57
C PHE A 151 -5.32 -22.12 10.37
N VAL A 152 -4.11 -21.58 10.17
CA VAL A 152 -3.74 -20.30 10.80
C VAL A 152 -4.70 -19.16 10.42
N HIS A 153 -5.29 -19.20 9.22
CA HIS A 153 -6.24 -18.19 8.77
C HIS A 153 -7.63 -18.36 9.40
N VAL A 154 -7.95 -19.58 9.82
CA VAL A 154 -9.15 -19.88 10.61
C VAL A 154 -9.00 -19.24 12.01
N GLU A 155 -7.84 -19.36 12.64
CA GLU A 155 -7.52 -18.66 13.89
C GLU A 155 -7.64 -17.14 13.71
N ALA A 156 -7.00 -16.60 12.68
CA ALA A 156 -7.00 -15.18 12.40
C ALA A 156 -8.42 -14.61 12.20
N PHE A 157 -9.28 -15.32 11.47
CA PHE A 157 -10.61 -14.83 11.17
C PHE A 157 -11.51 -14.84 12.41
N TYR A 158 -11.54 -15.96 13.15
CA TYR A 158 -12.38 -16.09 14.33
C TYR A 158 -11.83 -15.31 15.53
N GLY A 159 -10.51 -15.16 15.65
CA GLY A 159 -9.87 -14.33 16.66
C GLY A 159 -10.12 -12.84 16.47
N ALA A 160 -10.36 -12.40 15.22
CA ALA A 160 -10.64 -11.01 14.89
C ALA A 160 -12.12 -10.60 15.04
N GLN A 161 -13.04 -11.52 15.33
CA GLN A 161 -14.49 -11.23 15.26
C GLN A 161 -14.97 -10.16 16.25
N ASP A 162 -14.28 -9.99 17.39
CA ASP A 162 -14.62 -8.98 18.41
C ASP A 162 -13.68 -7.79 18.43
N MET A 163 -12.74 -7.76 17.50
CA MET A 163 -11.84 -6.64 17.36
C MET A 163 -12.47 -5.64 16.40
N GLU A 164 -12.42 -4.37 16.78
CA GLU A 164 -12.82 -3.25 15.95
C GLU A 164 -11.63 -2.32 15.73
N GLY A 165 -11.71 -1.49 14.68
CA GLY A 165 -10.69 -0.48 14.38
C GLY A 165 -9.28 -1.05 14.25
N ASP A 166 -8.33 -0.40 14.92
CA ASP A 166 -6.89 -0.66 14.81
C ASP A 166 -6.49 -2.03 15.35
N ASP A 167 -7.12 -2.51 16.43
CA ASP A 167 -6.80 -3.81 17.03
C ASP A 167 -7.04 -4.95 16.04
N ARG A 168 -8.14 -4.86 15.28
CA ARG A 168 -8.48 -5.82 14.22
C ARG A 168 -7.45 -5.78 13.10
N ALA A 169 -7.08 -4.57 12.65
CA ALA A 169 -6.12 -4.38 11.58
C ALA A 169 -4.72 -4.91 11.97
N ILE A 170 -4.27 -4.63 13.20
CA ILE A 170 -3.00 -5.12 13.75
C ILE A 170 -3.01 -6.65 13.90
N TYR A 171 -4.14 -7.24 14.26
CA TYR A 171 -4.26 -8.68 14.36
C TYR A 171 -4.17 -9.38 13.00
N PHE A 172 -4.84 -8.84 11.97
CA PHE A 172 -4.71 -9.35 10.60
C PHE A 172 -3.31 -9.11 10.00
N PHE A 173 -2.65 -8.01 10.36
CA PHE A 173 -1.29 -7.68 9.87
C PHE A 173 -0.31 -8.84 10.04
N ARG A 174 -0.39 -9.55 11.17
CA ARG A 174 0.46 -10.72 11.44
C ARG A 174 0.23 -11.85 10.45
N HIS A 175 -1.02 -12.06 10.08
CA HIS A 175 -1.47 -13.13 9.19
C HIS A 175 -1.30 -12.80 7.70
N TRP A 176 -1.16 -11.52 7.33
CA TRP A 176 -0.79 -11.10 5.98
C TRP A 176 0.55 -11.68 5.55
N GLN A 177 1.50 -11.79 6.48
CA GLN A 177 2.82 -12.38 6.21
C GLN A 177 2.73 -13.82 5.72
N VAL A 178 1.76 -14.58 6.26
CA VAL A 178 1.49 -15.96 5.84
C VAL A 178 0.71 -15.98 4.54
N ALA A 179 -0.41 -15.24 4.47
CA ALA A 179 -1.31 -15.27 3.32
C ALA A 179 -0.61 -14.86 2.02
N PHE A 180 0.16 -13.77 2.05
CA PHE A 180 0.87 -13.28 0.86
C PHE A 180 2.24 -13.90 0.66
N HIS A 181 2.63 -14.85 1.52
CA HIS A 181 3.96 -15.43 1.54
C HIS A 181 5.04 -14.33 1.53
N PHE A 182 4.92 -13.40 2.48
CA PHE A 182 5.69 -12.16 2.48
C PHE A 182 6.04 -11.73 3.91
N PRO A 183 7.09 -12.32 4.51
CA PRO A 183 7.47 -12.02 5.87
C PRO A 183 8.00 -10.59 6.02
N ARG A 184 7.81 -10.03 7.21
CA ARG A 184 8.34 -8.71 7.61
C ARG A 184 9.86 -8.78 7.83
N GLU A 185 10.57 -7.69 7.54
CA GLU A 185 11.99 -7.56 7.86
C GLU A 185 12.24 -7.06 9.30
N TYR A 186 13.45 -7.32 9.81
CA TYR A 186 13.84 -6.88 11.15
C TYR A 186 13.82 -5.35 11.22
N SER A 187 13.21 -4.79 12.27
CA SER A 187 13.01 -3.34 12.46
C SER A 187 12.13 -2.63 11.42
N GLU A 188 11.53 -3.34 10.46
CA GLU A 188 10.61 -2.76 9.48
C GLU A 188 9.34 -2.24 10.17
N SER A 189 8.90 -1.00 9.92
CA SER A 189 7.62 -0.50 10.42
C SER A 189 6.42 -1.09 9.64
N VAL A 190 5.20 -1.00 10.18
CA VAL A 190 3.99 -1.45 9.48
C VAL A 190 3.84 -0.74 8.13
N SER A 191 4.10 0.58 8.08
CA SER A 191 4.05 1.37 6.86
C SER A 191 5.11 0.94 5.85
N GLN A 192 6.34 0.67 6.28
CA GLN A 192 7.40 0.15 5.40
C GLN A 192 7.05 -1.23 4.83
N TYR A 193 6.51 -2.11 5.66
CA TYR A 193 6.01 -3.42 5.23
C TYR A 193 4.92 -3.29 4.18
N LEU A 194 3.91 -2.45 4.43
CA LEU A 194 2.81 -2.22 3.49
C LEU A 194 3.31 -1.65 2.17
N GLU A 195 4.21 -0.69 2.20
CA GLU A 195 4.83 -0.14 0.99
C GLU A 195 5.56 -1.22 0.18
N ARG A 196 6.32 -2.09 0.85
CA ARG A 196 7.04 -3.19 0.21
C ARG A 196 6.07 -4.25 -0.35
N LEU A 197 5.04 -4.62 0.41
CA LEU A 197 4.01 -5.57 0.00
C LEU A 197 3.22 -5.06 -1.21
N CYS A 198 2.84 -3.79 -1.21
CA CYS A 198 2.17 -3.13 -2.33
C CYS A 198 3.00 -3.22 -3.60
N LYS A 199 4.28 -2.84 -3.52
CA LYS A 199 5.19 -2.87 -4.67
C LYS A 199 5.42 -4.29 -5.20
N ALA A 200 5.51 -5.28 -4.32
CA ALA A 200 5.86 -6.65 -4.69
C ALA A 200 4.67 -7.52 -5.11
N LYS A 201 3.49 -7.34 -4.51
CA LYS A 201 2.37 -8.29 -4.62
C LYS A 201 1.02 -7.65 -4.95
N LEU A 202 0.77 -6.40 -4.55
CA LEU A 202 -0.58 -5.81 -4.53
C LEU A 202 -0.67 -4.43 -5.19
N LYS A 203 0.16 -4.18 -6.22
CA LYS A 203 0.31 -2.85 -6.83
C LYS A 203 -1.03 -2.22 -7.25
N ASP A 204 -1.84 -2.96 -7.99
CA ASP A 204 -3.11 -2.42 -8.53
C ASP A 204 -4.10 -2.11 -7.41
N PHE A 205 -4.15 -2.94 -6.36
CA PHE A 205 -4.99 -2.69 -5.20
C PHE A 205 -4.52 -1.46 -4.42
N CYS A 206 -3.21 -1.34 -4.17
CA CYS A 206 -2.65 -0.23 -3.39
C CYS A 206 -2.71 1.13 -4.10
N LEU A 207 -2.87 1.14 -5.42
CA LEU A 207 -3.18 2.36 -6.17
C LEU A 207 -4.63 2.82 -6.01
N SER A 208 -5.54 1.90 -5.68
CA SER A 208 -6.97 2.19 -5.54
C SER A 208 -7.38 2.74 -4.17
N ALA A 209 -6.63 2.40 -3.12
CA ALA A 209 -6.94 2.79 -1.73
C ALA A 209 -5.91 3.79 -1.19
N PRO A 210 -6.33 4.85 -0.46
CA PRO A 210 -5.40 5.77 0.20
C PRO A 210 -4.43 5.02 1.12
N PHE A 211 -3.14 5.31 1.01
CA PHE A 211 -2.10 4.64 1.80
C PHE A 211 -2.36 4.76 3.31
N GLU A 212 -2.86 5.90 3.76
CA GLU A 212 -3.16 6.18 5.17
C GLU A 212 -4.28 5.28 5.72
N LYS A 213 -5.16 4.78 4.84
CA LYS A 213 -6.26 3.86 5.18
C LYS A 213 -5.99 2.42 4.73
N LEU A 214 -4.79 2.15 4.20
CA LEU A 214 -4.50 0.89 3.54
C LEU A 214 -4.61 -0.30 4.50
N HIS A 215 -4.16 -0.15 5.74
CA HIS A 215 -4.26 -1.21 6.75
C HIS A 215 -5.71 -1.69 7.00
N PHE A 216 -6.71 -0.81 6.88
CA PHE A 216 -8.12 -1.21 6.89
C PHE A 216 -8.56 -1.84 5.56
N ALA A 217 -8.10 -1.28 4.43
CA ALA A 217 -8.48 -1.75 3.10
C ALA A 217 -7.97 -3.18 2.82
N MET A 218 -6.84 -3.56 3.44
CA MET A 218 -6.17 -4.86 3.29
C MET A 218 -7.02 -6.06 3.70
N GLU A 219 -8.12 -5.89 4.45
CA GLU A 219 -9.01 -7.00 4.81
C GLU A 219 -9.54 -7.73 3.56
N LYS A 220 -9.92 -7.00 2.51
CA LYS A 220 -10.47 -7.61 1.28
C LYS A 220 -9.42 -8.43 0.51
N PRO A 221 -8.23 -7.91 0.18
CA PRO A 221 -7.16 -8.70 -0.42
C PRO A 221 -6.78 -9.91 0.43
N TYR A 222 -6.69 -9.73 1.75
CA TYR A 222 -6.35 -10.83 2.66
C TYR A 222 -7.39 -11.94 2.61
N LEU A 223 -8.68 -11.63 2.78
CA LEU A 223 -9.73 -12.66 2.75
C LEU A 223 -9.87 -13.33 1.39
N THR A 224 -9.61 -12.60 0.31
CA THR A 224 -9.56 -13.17 -1.05
C THR A 224 -8.44 -14.20 -1.17
N GLU A 225 -7.26 -13.88 -0.64
CA GLU A 225 -6.10 -14.78 -0.66
C GLU A 225 -6.30 -15.99 0.26
N VAL A 226 -6.87 -15.78 1.45
CA VAL A 226 -7.26 -16.87 2.35
C VAL A 226 -8.23 -17.84 1.67
N LYS A 227 -9.23 -17.33 0.95
CA LYS A 227 -10.16 -18.18 0.18
C LYS A 227 -9.42 -19.01 -0.88
N ARG A 228 -8.44 -18.43 -1.58
CA ARG A 228 -7.60 -19.15 -2.55
C ARG A 228 -6.83 -20.28 -1.87
N ILE A 229 -6.14 -19.99 -0.76
CA ILE A 229 -5.35 -20.97 0.02
C ILE A 229 -6.22 -22.15 0.47
N VAL A 230 -7.40 -21.86 1.04
CA VAL A 230 -8.33 -22.91 1.48
C VAL A 230 -8.83 -23.75 0.31
N SER A 231 -9.15 -23.11 -0.81
CA SER A 231 -9.63 -23.81 -2.01
C SER A 231 -8.57 -24.76 -2.57
N GLU A 232 -7.30 -24.35 -2.57
CA GLU A 232 -6.17 -25.19 -2.99
C GLU A 232 -5.96 -26.37 -2.04
N TYR A 233 -6.04 -26.14 -0.73
CA TYR A 233 -5.96 -27.23 0.25
C TYR A 233 -7.06 -28.27 0.02
N LEU A 234 -8.31 -27.83 -0.12
CA LEU A 234 -9.46 -28.72 -0.34
C LEU A 234 -9.33 -29.50 -1.67
N ALA A 235 -8.79 -28.87 -2.72
CA ALA A 235 -8.55 -29.53 -4.00
C ALA A 235 -7.43 -30.59 -3.91
N ASN A 236 -6.37 -30.31 -3.16
CA ASN A 236 -5.23 -31.23 -3.00
C ASN A 236 -5.54 -32.42 -2.07
N TYR A 237 -6.46 -32.24 -1.10
CA TYR A 237 -6.77 -33.24 -0.08
C TYR A 237 -8.28 -33.44 0.12
N PRO A 238 -9.05 -33.82 -0.92
CA PRO A 238 -10.53 -33.84 -0.87
C PRO A 238 -11.09 -34.80 0.20
N ASP A 239 -10.43 -35.93 0.43
CA ASP A 239 -10.89 -36.98 1.36
C ASP A 239 -10.42 -36.76 2.81
N CYS A 240 -9.71 -35.66 3.10
CA CYS A 240 -9.23 -35.38 4.44
C CYS A 240 -10.41 -35.09 5.37
N LYS A 241 -10.56 -35.88 6.44
CA LYS A 241 -11.67 -35.72 7.41
C LYS A 241 -11.64 -34.37 8.15
N LEU A 242 -10.49 -33.69 8.20
CA LEU A 242 -10.37 -32.34 8.76
C LEU A 242 -11.06 -31.26 7.90
N ASN A 243 -11.40 -31.55 6.64
CA ASN A 243 -12.04 -30.61 5.71
C ASN A 243 -13.37 -30.04 6.24
N ARG A 244 -14.00 -30.71 7.21
CA ARG A 244 -15.23 -30.23 7.86
C ARG A 244 -15.10 -28.84 8.50
N ILE A 245 -13.88 -28.40 8.83
CA ILE A 245 -13.59 -27.08 9.39
C ILE A 245 -13.77 -25.98 8.32
N PHE A 246 -13.34 -26.26 7.08
CA PHE A 246 -13.19 -25.24 6.06
C PHE A 246 -14.50 -24.85 5.37
N GLY A 247 -15.47 -25.76 5.27
CA GLY A 247 -16.78 -25.47 4.66
C GLY A 247 -17.51 -24.29 5.31
N PRO A 248 -17.79 -24.32 6.63
CA PRO A 248 -18.37 -23.20 7.36
C PRO A 248 -17.53 -21.93 7.26
N PHE A 249 -16.21 -22.07 7.40
CA PHE A 249 -15.27 -20.96 7.34
C PHE A 249 -15.34 -20.20 6.01
N VAL A 250 -15.29 -20.91 4.87
CA VAL A 250 -15.37 -20.30 3.54
C VAL A 250 -16.69 -19.57 3.35
N ALA A 251 -17.81 -20.12 3.85
CA ALA A 251 -19.11 -19.46 3.76
C ALA A 251 -19.14 -18.13 4.53
N GLU A 252 -18.52 -18.07 5.71
CA GLU A 252 -18.41 -16.83 6.48
C GLU A 252 -17.45 -15.81 5.85
N VAL A 253 -16.33 -16.29 5.27
CA VAL A 253 -15.42 -15.45 4.49
C VAL A 253 -16.13 -14.85 3.29
N ASP A 254 -16.95 -15.62 2.57
CA ASP A 254 -17.74 -15.14 1.44
C ASP A 254 -18.79 -14.10 1.86
N ALA A 255 -19.49 -14.34 2.96
CA ALA A 255 -20.42 -13.37 3.53
C ALA A 255 -19.70 -12.07 3.94
N ARG A 256 -18.52 -12.18 4.56
CA ARG A 256 -17.71 -11.02 4.96
C ARG A 256 -17.23 -10.25 3.74
N LEU A 257 -16.65 -10.93 2.74
CA LEU A 257 -16.19 -10.32 1.49
C LEU A 257 -17.31 -9.55 0.78
N ALA A 258 -18.53 -10.09 0.76
CA ALA A 258 -19.69 -9.41 0.18
C ALA A 258 -20.12 -8.18 0.98
N SER A 259 -19.89 -8.15 2.30
CA SER A 259 -20.22 -7.02 3.18
C SER A 259 -19.17 -5.90 3.20
N LEU A 260 -17.94 -6.16 2.75
CA LEU A 260 -16.85 -5.18 2.80
C LEU A 260 -17.08 -4.06 1.79
N LYS A 261 -17.29 -2.86 2.31
CA LYS A 261 -17.35 -1.65 1.48
C LYS A 261 -15.94 -1.27 0.99
N PRO A 262 -15.80 -0.84 -0.27
CA PRO A 262 -14.54 -0.27 -0.75
C PRO A 262 -14.15 0.94 0.11
N ILE A 263 -12.85 1.05 0.43
CA ILE A 263 -12.30 2.25 1.04
C ILE A 263 -11.87 3.16 -0.09
N GLU A 264 -12.73 4.12 -0.41
CA GLU A 264 -12.49 5.08 -1.48
C GLU A 264 -11.74 6.31 -0.96
N GLU A 265 -11.02 6.93 -1.88
CA GLU A 265 -10.38 8.22 -1.65
C GLU A 265 -11.44 9.32 -1.63
N ASP A 266 -11.51 10.08 -0.53
CA ASP A 266 -12.57 11.05 -0.34
C ASP A 266 -12.09 12.30 0.42
N PRO A 267 -11.95 13.48 -0.24
CA PRO A 267 -12.22 13.69 -1.67
C PRO A 267 -11.12 13.08 -2.55
N PRO A 268 -11.41 12.77 -3.83
CA PRO A 268 -10.40 12.30 -4.77
C PRO A 268 -9.40 13.43 -5.09
N LEU A 269 -8.16 13.31 -4.63
CA LEU A 269 -7.16 14.36 -4.77
C LEU A 269 -6.42 14.26 -6.12
N PRO A 270 -5.91 15.41 -6.64
CA PRO A 270 -5.07 15.48 -7.84
C PRO A 270 -3.72 14.78 -7.67
N GLU A 271 -3.05 14.47 -8.79
CA GLU A 271 -1.73 13.81 -8.79
C GLU A 271 -0.58 14.80 -8.63
N SER A 272 0.47 14.38 -7.93
CA SER A 272 1.71 15.13 -7.76
C SER A 272 2.91 14.18 -7.66
N ILE A 273 4.08 14.66 -8.11
CA ILE A 273 5.35 13.96 -7.90
C ILE A 273 6.04 14.34 -6.59
N SER A 274 5.47 15.27 -5.82
CA SER A 274 6.01 15.70 -4.53
C SER A 274 6.26 14.55 -3.57
N ARG A 275 7.33 14.67 -2.79
CA ARG A 275 7.64 13.78 -1.66
C ARG A 275 7.41 14.45 -0.32
N LYS A 276 6.88 15.67 -0.31
CA LYS A 276 6.66 16.42 0.93
C LYS A 276 5.62 15.71 1.78
N ASP A 277 5.84 15.76 3.07
CA ASP A 277 4.95 15.14 4.03
C ASP A 277 3.53 15.69 3.91
N PHE A 278 2.55 14.81 4.07
CA PHE A 278 1.13 15.17 4.04
C PHE A 278 0.69 15.77 5.37
N VAL A 279 1.36 16.84 5.78
CA VAL A 279 1.10 17.56 7.04
C VAL A 279 0.78 19.01 6.70
N GLY A 280 -0.29 19.52 7.30
CA GLY A 280 -0.70 20.92 7.21
C GLY A 280 -1.32 21.33 8.53
N GLN A 281 -1.16 22.60 8.90
CA GLN A 281 -1.62 23.13 10.18
C GLN A 281 -3.14 23.37 10.18
N VAL A 282 -3.66 23.95 9.10
CA VAL A 282 -5.11 24.08 8.88
C VAL A 282 -5.49 23.30 7.63
N ILE A 283 -6.21 22.19 7.80
CA ILE A 283 -6.65 21.33 6.70
C ILE A 283 -8.08 21.72 6.33
N LEU A 284 -8.25 22.29 5.14
CA LEU A 284 -9.54 22.61 4.56
C LEU A 284 -9.89 21.58 3.50
N THR A 285 -11.02 20.90 3.65
CA THR A 285 -11.48 19.87 2.71
C THR A 285 -12.55 20.45 1.80
N VAL A 286 -12.42 20.25 0.48
CA VAL A 286 -13.41 20.69 -0.50
C VAL A 286 -14.04 19.49 -1.18
N ARG A 287 -15.37 19.43 -1.07
CA ARG A 287 -16.25 18.41 -1.64
C ARG A 287 -17.28 19.08 -2.53
N LYS A 288 -17.99 18.30 -3.35
CA LYS A 288 -19.14 18.83 -4.11
C LYS A 288 -20.24 19.43 -3.23
N THR A 289 -20.30 19.02 -1.97
CA THR A 289 -21.26 19.51 -0.97
C THR A 289 -20.81 20.81 -0.30
N GLY A 290 -19.51 21.14 -0.30
CA GLY A 290 -19.02 22.33 0.37
C GLY A 290 -17.54 22.32 0.75
N LEU A 291 -17.17 23.37 1.49
CA LEU A 291 -15.88 23.55 2.17
C LEU A 291 -16.04 23.18 3.65
N GLU A 292 -15.16 22.34 4.14
CA GLU A 292 -15.18 21.79 5.50
C GLU A 292 -13.84 21.99 6.21
N TYR A 293 -13.89 22.06 7.54
CA TYR A 293 -12.75 21.97 8.43
C TYR A 293 -13.07 20.97 9.55
N GLU A 294 -12.26 19.92 9.69
CA GLU A 294 -12.47 18.85 10.70
C GLU A 294 -13.91 18.30 10.72
N GLY A 295 -14.51 18.12 9.54
CA GLY A 295 -15.89 17.64 9.37
C GLY A 295 -16.98 18.67 9.69
N LYS A 296 -16.63 19.90 10.06
CA LYS A 296 -17.57 21.02 10.20
C LYS A 296 -17.66 21.78 8.89
N THR A 297 -18.87 21.93 8.36
CA THR A 297 -19.12 22.71 7.15
C THR A 297 -18.90 24.21 7.40
N LEU A 298 -17.93 24.80 6.71
CA LEU A 298 -17.68 26.24 6.69
C LEU A 298 -18.54 26.94 5.63
N LEU A 299 -18.71 26.31 4.47
CA LEU A 299 -19.49 26.82 3.35
C LEU A 299 -20.18 25.66 2.64
N ALA A 300 -21.50 25.66 2.58
CA ALA A 300 -22.26 24.70 1.78
C ALA A 300 -22.41 25.18 0.33
N PHE A 301 -22.27 24.29 -0.63
CA PHE A 301 -22.57 24.59 -2.03
C PHE A 301 -24.04 24.31 -2.35
N LYS A 302 -24.56 24.92 -3.42
CA LYS A 302 -25.95 24.73 -3.83
C LYS A 302 -26.11 23.39 -4.55
N GLY A 303 -26.74 22.43 -3.86
CA GLY A 303 -26.84 21.05 -4.34
C GLY A 303 -25.48 20.36 -4.42
N ASP A 304 -25.41 19.20 -5.07
CA ASP A 304 -24.13 18.48 -5.32
C ASP A 304 -23.36 19.10 -6.51
N SER A 305 -23.19 20.43 -6.50
CA SER A 305 -22.57 21.18 -7.58
C SER A 305 -21.49 22.13 -7.08
N TRP A 306 -20.55 22.49 -7.96
CA TRP A 306 -19.47 23.43 -7.65
C TRP A 306 -19.89 24.90 -7.59
N GLN A 307 -21.19 25.17 -7.59
CA GLN A 307 -21.69 26.54 -7.61
C GLN A 307 -21.41 27.21 -6.27
N LEU A 308 -20.55 28.24 -6.32
CA LEU A 308 -20.33 29.10 -5.18
C LEU A 308 -21.66 29.73 -4.75
N PRO A 309 -21.93 29.78 -3.44
CA PRO A 309 -23.18 30.28 -2.90
C PRO A 309 -23.23 31.82 -2.94
N SER A 310 -24.32 32.42 -2.47
CA SER A 310 -24.53 33.87 -2.52
C SER A 310 -23.47 34.65 -1.73
N GLN A 311 -23.32 35.96 -2.02
CA GLN A 311 -22.39 36.84 -1.29
C GLN A 311 -22.63 36.84 0.23
N ALA A 312 -23.89 36.71 0.68
CA ALA A 312 -24.22 36.61 2.09
C ALA A 312 -23.68 35.33 2.73
N GLU A 313 -23.73 34.20 2.02
CA GLU A 313 -23.20 32.91 2.47
C GLU A 313 -21.67 32.91 2.49
N LEU A 314 -21.03 33.53 1.49
CA LEU A 314 -19.58 33.75 1.47
C LEU A 314 -19.12 34.61 2.66
N ALA A 315 -19.84 35.69 2.96
CA ALA A 315 -19.56 36.54 4.11
C ALA A 315 -19.73 35.80 5.44
N ARG A 316 -20.75 34.92 5.54
CA ARG A 316 -20.93 34.06 6.72
C ARG A 316 -19.77 33.08 6.90
N ALA A 317 -19.34 32.41 5.82
CA ALA A 317 -18.20 31.51 5.88
C ALA A 317 -16.89 32.22 6.25
N GLN A 318 -16.70 33.46 5.79
CA GLN A 318 -15.59 34.31 6.24
C GLN A 318 -15.64 34.58 7.74
N ALA A 319 -16.81 34.92 8.28
CA ALA A 319 -16.97 35.14 9.72
C ALA A 319 -16.69 33.87 10.53
N GLU A 320 -17.13 32.69 10.06
CA GLU A 320 -16.82 31.41 10.70
C GLU A 320 -15.33 31.05 10.62
N ALA A 321 -14.66 31.32 9.48
CA ALA A 321 -13.22 31.14 9.34
C ALA A 321 -12.44 32.05 10.31
N THR A 322 -12.87 33.30 10.50
CA THR A 322 -12.26 34.19 11.51
C THR A 322 -12.45 33.65 12.93
N LYS A 323 -13.64 33.16 13.28
CA LYS A 323 -13.88 32.54 14.59
C LYS A 323 -12.98 31.33 14.81
N LEU A 324 -12.87 30.47 13.79
CA LEU A 324 -12.01 29.30 13.81
C LEU A 324 -10.56 29.69 14.04
N SER A 325 -10.02 30.60 13.24
CA SER A 325 -8.64 31.09 13.36
C SER A 325 -8.36 31.63 14.76
N ASN A 326 -9.27 32.41 15.33
CA ASN A 326 -9.10 32.95 16.69
C ASN A 326 -9.13 31.86 17.77
N SER A 327 -9.82 30.74 17.55
CA SER A 327 -9.82 29.59 18.47
C SER A 327 -8.50 28.83 18.37
N LEU A 328 -8.08 28.52 17.14
CA LEU A 328 -6.85 27.80 16.87
C LEU A 328 -5.61 28.57 17.36
N GLU A 329 -5.58 29.89 17.19
CA GLU A 329 -4.48 30.71 17.71
C GLU A 329 -4.34 30.59 19.23
N LYS A 330 -5.46 30.53 19.95
CA LYS A 330 -5.47 30.39 21.42
C LYS A 330 -5.04 29.00 21.88
N GLU A 331 -5.44 27.97 21.12
CA GLU A 331 -5.18 26.58 21.48
C GLU A 331 -3.78 26.12 21.09
N GLN A 332 -3.27 26.59 19.95
CA GLN A 332 -2.07 26.07 19.30
C GLN A 332 -0.95 27.11 19.19
N GLY A 333 -1.24 28.41 19.31
CA GLY A 333 -0.27 29.49 19.06
C GLY A 333 -0.22 29.93 17.59
N PRO A 334 0.15 31.20 17.31
CA PRO A 334 0.12 31.77 15.96
C PRO A 334 1.10 31.12 14.98
N GLU A 335 2.25 30.63 15.45
CA GLU A 335 3.24 29.89 14.65
C GLU A 335 2.71 28.56 14.11
N ASN A 336 1.68 28.02 14.76
CA ASN A 336 1.03 26.78 14.37
C ASN A 336 -0.15 27.00 13.40
N MET A 337 -0.30 28.21 12.82
CA MET A 337 -1.32 28.53 11.82
C MET A 337 -0.77 29.12 10.52
N GLU A 338 0.53 29.07 10.30
CA GLU A 338 1.19 29.61 9.11
C GLU A 338 0.78 28.94 7.80
N VAL A 339 0.41 27.65 7.80
CA VAL A 339 0.16 26.88 6.56
C VAL A 339 -1.27 26.34 6.48
N ILE A 340 -1.99 26.77 5.46
CA ILE A 340 -3.26 26.17 5.03
C ILE A 340 -2.97 25.09 4.00
N ARG A 341 -3.55 23.91 4.21
CA ARG A 341 -3.61 22.85 3.21
C ARG A 341 -5.03 22.73 2.68
N LEU A 342 -5.18 22.87 1.37
CA LEU A 342 -6.44 22.67 0.67
C LEU A 342 -6.51 21.26 0.10
N ASP A 343 -7.26 20.37 0.75
CA ASP A 343 -7.57 19.01 0.28
C ASP A 343 -8.83 19.08 -0.58
N ALA A 344 -8.67 19.44 -1.85
CA ALA A 344 -9.78 19.60 -2.78
C ALA A 344 -9.97 18.40 -3.70
N ASP A 345 -11.25 18.02 -3.92
CA ASP A 345 -11.62 17.18 -5.05
C ASP A 345 -10.96 17.70 -6.33
N LYS A 346 -10.35 16.81 -7.09
CA LYS A 346 -9.61 17.11 -8.30
C LYS A 346 -10.44 17.88 -9.35
N GLY A 347 -11.77 17.72 -9.32
CA GLY A 347 -12.75 18.42 -10.15
C GLY A 347 -13.21 19.78 -9.61
N ALA A 348 -12.78 20.20 -8.41
CA ALA A 348 -13.19 21.47 -7.82
C ALA A 348 -12.65 22.67 -8.64
N PRO A 349 -13.44 23.72 -8.86
CA PRO A 349 -12.98 24.91 -9.58
C PRO A 349 -12.03 25.76 -8.74
N MET A 350 -11.04 26.38 -9.40
CA MET A 350 -10.06 27.27 -8.76
C MET A 350 -10.68 28.52 -8.12
N ALA A 351 -11.92 28.87 -8.46
CA ALA A 351 -12.70 29.90 -7.76
C ALA A 351 -12.77 29.64 -6.24
N ILE A 352 -12.84 28.38 -5.81
CA ILE A 352 -12.87 28.00 -4.39
C ILE A 352 -11.52 28.28 -3.72
N ALA A 353 -10.41 27.92 -4.38
CA ALA A 353 -9.06 28.23 -3.87
C ALA A 353 -8.84 29.75 -3.74
N ALA A 354 -9.33 30.53 -4.72
CA ALA A 354 -9.30 31.99 -4.64
C ALA A 354 -10.11 32.51 -3.43
N PHE A 355 -11.33 31.99 -3.21
CA PHE A 355 -12.13 32.33 -2.04
C PHE A 355 -11.38 32.05 -0.72
N VAL A 356 -10.77 30.86 -0.61
CA VAL A 356 -9.96 30.48 0.56
C VAL A 356 -8.82 31.49 0.74
N ALA A 357 -8.00 31.73 -0.28
CA ALA A 357 -6.89 32.68 -0.17
C ALA A 357 -7.33 34.08 0.25
N SER A 358 -8.43 34.63 -0.30
CA SER A 358 -8.94 35.95 0.14
C SER A 358 -9.48 35.99 1.55
N THR A 359 -10.06 34.89 2.00
CA THR A 359 -10.62 34.80 3.35
C THR A 359 -9.50 34.77 4.38
N TRP A 360 -8.47 33.99 4.06
CA TRP A 360 -7.37 33.72 4.97
C TRP A 360 -6.22 34.72 4.89
N SER A 361 -6.13 35.56 3.84
CA SER A 361 -5.15 36.67 3.78
C SER A 361 -5.35 37.73 4.86
N LYS A 362 -6.48 37.69 5.58
CA LYS A 362 -6.79 38.57 6.71
C LYS A 362 -6.55 37.89 8.07
N LEU A 363 -6.06 36.65 8.05
CA LEU A 363 -5.83 35.80 9.21
C LEU A 363 -4.32 35.50 9.31
N PRO A 364 -3.83 34.88 10.39
CA PRO A 364 -2.39 34.64 10.58
C PRO A 364 -1.74 33.68 9.57
N ALA A 365 -2.53 33.04 8.70
CA ALA A 365 -2.02 32.12 7.69
C ALA A 365 -1.17 32.83 6.63
N ARG A 366 0.01 32.25 6.37
CA ARG A 366 1.04 32.81 5.49
C ARG A 366 1.19 32.02 4.20
N PHE A 367 0.84 30.74 4.19
CA PHE A 367 1.03 29.87 3.04
C PHE A 367 -0.24 29.09 2.71
N LEU A 368 -0.51 28.94 1.42
CA LEU A 368 -1.47 28.00 0.86
C LEU A 368 -0.70 26.88 0.18
N THR A 369 -1.04 25.64 0.52
CA THR A 369 -0.56 24.40 -0.12
C THR A 369 -1.74 23.57 -0.58
N PHE A 370 -1.53 22.71 -1.57
CA PHE A 370 -2.56 21.84 -2.13
C PHE A 370 -2.28 20.39 -1.74
N GLY A 371 -3.28 19.72 -1.19
CA GLY A 371 -3.25 18.27 -0.98
C GLY A 371 -3.28 17.53 -2.31
N ALA A 372 -2.45 16.50 -2.44
CA ALA A 372 -2.29 15.72 -3.66
C ALA A 372 -1.94 14.25 -3.34
N ARG A 373 -1.88 13.42 -4.38
CA ARG A 373 -1.44 12.02 -4.31
C ARG A 373 -0.21 11.77 -5.15
N ARG A 374 0.76 11.09 -4.56
CA ARG A 374 1.89 10.51 -5.28
C ARG A 374 1.60 9.05 -5.58
N ARG A 375 1.27 8.75 -6.85
CA ARG A 375 0.96 7.39 -7.36
C ARG A 375 2.11 6.69 -8.09
N LEU A 376 3.28 7.33 -8.18
CA LEU A 376 4.42 6.84 -8.97
C LEU A 376 5.03 5.53 -8.47
N ASP A 377 4.96 5.28 -7.16
CA ASP A 377 5.64 4.15 -6.52
C ASP A 377 4.73 2.93 -6.31
N GLY A 378 3.63 2.82 -7.08
CA GLY A 378 2.67 1.72 -6.95
C GLY A 378 1.82 1.78 -5.67
N ILE A 379 1.75 2.96 -5.05
CA ILE A 379 1.00 3.24 -3.83
C ILE A 379 0.28 4.59 -3.98
N ASN A 380 -0.92 4.72 -3.42
CA ASN A 380 -1.66 5.99 -3.41
C ASN A 380 -1.36 6.81 -2.14
N LYS A 381 -0.17 7.41 -2.07
CA LYS A 381 0.32 8.12 -0.87
C LYS A 381 -0.03 9.60 -0.89
N GLY A 382 -0.55 10.13 0.22
CA GLY A 382 -0.78 11.57 0.39
C GLY A 382 0.51 12.38 0.33
N THR A 383 0.44 13.57 -0.26
CA THR A 383 1.54 14.56 -0.31
C THR A 383 0.98 15.97 -0.51
N VAL A 384 1.83 16.98 -0.45
CA VAL A 384 1.47 18.38 -0.70
C VAL A 384 2.31 18.98 -1.82
N THR A 385 1.72 19.93 -2.55
CA THR A 385 2.40 20.69 -3.60
C THR A 385 1.99 22.16 -3.58
N GLY A 386 2.76 23.00 -4.29
CA GLY A 386 2.42 24.40 -4.50
C GLY A 386 2.40 25.22 -3.21
N SER A 387 3.58 25.50 -2.64
CA SER A 387 3.68 26.37 -1.46
C SER A 387 3.65 27.83 -1.88
N LEU A 388 2.47 28.45 -1.81
CA LEU A 388 2.24 29.83 -2.22
C LEU A 388 2.07 30.72 -0.99
N GLN A 389 2.88 31.76 -0.88
CA GLN A 389 2.72 32.76 0.16
C GLN A 389 1.48 33.60 -0.10
N ILE A 390 0.55 33.57 0.85
CA ILE A 390 -0.60 34.47 0.93
C ILE A 390 -0.08 35.82 1.42
N ARG A 391 -0.45 36.90 0.74
CA ARG A 391 0.06 38.24 1.07
C ARG A 391 -0.82 38.94 2.09
N ASP A 392 -0.20 39.51 3.12
CA ASP A 392 -0.84 40.36 4.13
C ASP A 392 -1.51 41.60 3.53
N VAL A 393 -0.91 42.12 2.44
CA VAL A 393 -1.51 43.18 1.63
C VAL A 393 -2.03 42.54 0.34
N PRO A 394 -3.31 42.13 0.31
CA PRO A 394 -3.89 41.54 -0.89
C PRO A 394 -3.91 42.58 -1.99
N PHE A 395 -3.47 42.18 -3.18
CA PHE A 395 -3.84 42.95 -4.36
C PHE A 395 -5.34 42.81 -4.55
N GLY A 396 -6.05 43.94 -4.44
CA GLY A 396 -7.45 43.98 -4.86
C GLY A 396 -7.61 43.41 -6.26
N LYS A 397 -8.82 42.98 -6.60
CA LYS A 397 -9.12 42.37 -7.90
C LYS A 397 -8.55 43.23 -9.04
N ARG A 398 -7.69 42.65 -9.87
CA ARG A 398 -7.02 43.32 -10.99
C ARG A 398 -7.75 43.03 -12.29
N ASN A 399 -7.88 44.03 -13.15
CA ASN A 399 -8.33 43.78 -14.52
C ASN A 399 -7.12 43.41 -15.37
N ARG A 400 -7.16 42.26 -16.02
CA ARG A 400 -6.12 41.80 -16.96
C ARG A 400 -6.71 41.69 -18.36
N ASP A 401 -6.06 42.30 -19.35
CA ASP A 401 -6.35 42.06 -20.76
C ASP A 401 -5.58 40.82 -21.22
N ILE A 402 -6.28 39.71 -21.40
CA ILE A 402 -5.69 38.44 -21.83
C ILE A 402 -6.23 38.13 -23.22
N GLY A 403 -5.39 38.31 -24.25
CA GLY A 403 -5.78 38.02 -25.64
C GLY A 403 -6.92 38.89 -26.17
N GLY A 404 -7.05 40.13 -25.70
CA GLY A 404 -8.11 41.06 -26.12
C GLY A 404 -9.40 40.94 -25.31
N ARG A 405 -9.42 40.16 -24.22
CA ARG A 405 -10.55 40.01 -23.31
C ARG A 405 -10.14 40.43 -21.91
N VAL A 406 -11.02 41.17 -21.23
CA VAL A 406 -10.76 41.64 -19.86
C VAL A 406 -11.26 40.61 -18.85
N TYR A 407 -10.36 40.17 -17.99
CA TYR A 407 -10.64 39.28 -16.88
C TYR A 407 -10.45 40.02 -15.55
N GLN A 408 -11.29 39.70 -14.57
CA GLN A 408 -11.09 40.12 -13.19
C GLN A 408 -10.32 39.02 -12.46
N CYS A 409 -9.06 39.31 -12.12
CA CYS A 409 -8.13 38.36 -11.51
C CYS A 409 -7.88 38.68 -10.03
N GLN A 410 -7.82 37.64 -9.22
CA GLN A 410 -7.57 37.68 -7.78
C GLN A 410 -6.27 36.95 -7.47
N ASP A 411 -5.43 37.56 -6.63
CA ASP A 411 -4.16 36.96 -6.23
C ASP A 411 -4.40 35.74 -5.33
N LEU A 412 -3.73 34.64 -5.68
CA LEU A 412 -3.72 33.41 -4.88
C LEU A 412 -2.46 33.34 -4.02
N GLY A 413 -1.35 33.95 -4.48
CA GLY A 413 -0.09 34.04 -3.76
C GLY A 413 1.14 33.98 -4.67
N GLN A 414 2.32 33.99 -4.07
CA GLN A 414 3.61 33.91 -4.77
C GLN A 414 4.57 32.92 -4.11
N SER A 415 5.47 32.31 -4.87
CA SER A 415 6.38 31.27 -4.38
C SER A 415 7.60 31.76 -3.58
N VAL A 416 7.82 33.08 -3.47
CA VAL A 416 9.01 33.66 -2.84
C VAL A 416 8.62 34.68 -1.77
N GLU A 417 9.30 34.61 -0.62
CA GLU A 417 9.17 35.53 0.52
C GLU A 417 9.95 36.85 0.28
N LYS A 418 9.60 37.58 -0.79
CA LYS A 418 10.29 38.80 -1.24
C LYS A 418 9.29 39.87 -1.71
N PRO A 419 9.72 41.16 -1.85
CA PRO A 419 8.89 42.23 -2.40
C PRO A 419 8.29 41.85 -3.77
N ASP A 420 7.21 42.55 -4.13
CA ASP A 420 6.32 42.21 -5.25
C ASP A 420 7.07 41.71 -6.49
N LEU A 421 6.79 40.46 -6.88
CA LEU A 421 7.36 39.86 -8.07
C LEU A 421 6.90 40.67 -9.29
N LYS A 422 7.84 41.02 -10.18
CA LYS A 422 7.58 41.71 -11.45
C LYS A 422 7.66 40.71 -12.60
N PRO A 423 6.58 39.95 -12.86
CA PRO A 423 6.57 38.97 -13.94
C PRO A 423 6.71 39.64 -15.31
N GLN A 424 7.44 38.99 -16.21
CA GLN A 424 7.62 39.43 -17.61
C GLN A 424 6.88 38.52 -18.59
N VAL A 425 6.61 37.29 -18.18
CA VAL A 425 5.87 36.30 -18.95
C VAL A 425 4.62 35.86 -18.20
N ALA A 426 3.60 35.44 -18.93
CA ALA A 426 2.40 34.87 -18.36
C ALA A 426 2.06 33.53 -19.00
N VAL A 427 1.62 32.59 -18.18
CA VAL A 427 0.92 31.38 -18.60
C VAL A 427 -0.54 31.53 -18.18
N PHE A 428 -1.47 31.32 -19.11
CA PHE A 428 -2.90 31.30 -18.82
C PHE A 428 -3.48 29.90 -19.01
N VAL A 429 -3.95 29.31 -17.92
CA VAL A 429 -4.62 28.02 -17.88
C VAL A 429 -6.13 28.25 -17.97
N THR A 430 -6.75 27.68 -18.99
CA THR A 430 -8.21 27.60 -19.16
C THR A 430 -8.65 26.13 -19.07
N GLU A 431 -9.95 25.86 -19.07
CA GLU A 431 -10.46 24.47 -19.07
C GLU A 431 -9.97 23.68 -20.29
N LYS A 432 -9.73 24.36 -21.42
CA LYS A 432 -9.44 23.73 -22.72
C LYS A 432 -7.97 23.77 -23.09
N ALA A 433 -7.28 24.87 -22.82
CA ALA A 433 -5.92 25.12 -23.28
C ALA A 433 -5.03 25.72 -22.17
N VAL A 434 -3.72 25.47 -22.29
CA VAL A 434 -2.68 26.23 -21.60
C VAL A 434 -2.03 27.14 -22.63
N MET A 435 -1.97 28.43 -22.35
CA MET A 435 -1.42 29.42 -23.26
C MET A 435 -0.25 30.15 -22.62
N PHE A 436 0.73 30.55 -23.41
CA PHE A 436 1.87 31.35 -23.00
C PHE A 436 1.90 32.66 -23.75
N GLY A 437 2.26 33.75 -23.07
CA GLY A 437 2.38 35.08 -23.67
C GLY A 437 3.32 36.00 -22.92
N GLN A 438 3.58 37.15 -23.52
CA GLN A 438 4.39 38.22 -22.91
C GLN A 438 3.48 39.11 -22.05
N LEU A 439 3.92 39.43 -20.83
CA LEU A 439 3.20 40.29 -19.91
C LEU A 439 3.78 41.70 -19.93
N ASN A 440 2.96 42.66 -20.38
CA ASN A 440 3.27 44.08 -20.34
C ASN A 440 2.20 44.80 -19.50
N ASN A 441 2.57 45.20 -18.28
CA ASN A 441 1.65 45.74 -17.28
C ASN A 441 0.47 44.80 -17.00
N ASP A 442 -0.73 45.16 -17.45
CA ASP A 442 -1.97 44.39 -17.27
C ASP A 442 -2.38 43.61 -18.52
N LYS A 443 -1.56 43.65 -19.58
CA LYS A 443 -1.87 43.01 -20.86
C LYS A 443 -0.97 41.80 -21.12
N VAL A 444 -1.58 40.66 -21.42
CA VAL A 444 -0.92 39.47 -21.94
C VAL A 444 -1.11 39.42 -23.46
N ALA A 445 -0.01 39.57 -24.19
CA ALA A 445 0.02 39.56 -25.65
C ALA A 445 0.69 38.29 -26.20
N SER A 446 0.49 38.03 -27.49
CA SER A 446 1.14 36.93 -28.23
C SER A 446 0.86 35.55 -27.62
N LEU A 447 -0.41 35.28 -27.29
CA LEU A 447 -0.82 34.00 -26.72
C LEU A 447 -0.61 32.86 -27.71
N THR A 448 0.25 31.91 -27.33
CA THR A 448 0.46 30.65 -28.04
C THR A 448 0.05 29.50 -27.16
N GLN A 449 -0.75 28.57 -27.68
CA GLN A 449 -1.08 27.34 -26.98
C GLN A 449 0.18 26.48 -26.81
N ILE A 450 0.39 25.95 -25.62
CA ILE A 450 1.53 25.12 -25.25
C ILE A 450 1.08 23.95 -24.36
N GLU A 451 1.95 22.96 -24.19
CA GLU A 451 1.71 21.84 -23.28
C GLU A 451 1.95 22.23 -21.81
N PRO A 452 1.26 21.61 -20.83
CA PRO A 452 1.45 21.90 -19.40
C PRO A 452 2.91 21.81 -18.92
N ARG A 453 3.69 20.84 -19.44
CA ARG A 453 5.12 20.69 -19.10
C ARG A 453 5.98 21.81 -19.67
N GLU A 454 5.64 22.29 -20.87
CA GLU A 454 6.33 23.44 -21.45
C GLU A 454 6.02 24.70 -20.63
N ALA A 455 4.79 24.86 -20.14
CA ALA A 455 4.40 25.99 -19.31
C ALA A 455 5.26 26.12 -18.06
N ALA A 456 5.54 25.00 -17.39
CA ALA A 456 6.45 24.98 -16.26
C ALA A 456 7.87 25.42 -16.66
N THR A 457 8.39 24.92 -17.78
CA THR A 457 9.71 25.30 -18.31
C THR A 457 9.80 26.81 -18.56
N ARG A 458 8.74 27.41 -19.13
CA ARG A 458 8.68 28.85 -19.41
C ARG A 458 8.65 29.69 -18.12
N LEU A 459 7.88 29.25 -17.14
CA LEU A 459 7.76 29.93 -15.84
C LEU A 459 9.01 29.76 -14.95
N LEU A 460 9.80 28.71 -15.16
CA LEU A 460 11.07 28.51 -14.46
C LEU A 460 12.24 29.34 -15.04
N ALA A 461 12.08 29.90 -16.24
CA ALA A 461 13.13 30.70 -16.88
C ALA A 461 13.35 32.08 -16.20
N GLY A 462 12.42 32.54 -15.38
CA GLY A 462 12.50 33.82 -14.66
C GLY A 462 11.19 34.18 -13.98
N PRO A 463 11.03 35.43 -13.49
CA PRO A 463 9.78 35.92 -12.91
C PRO A 463 8.57 35.74 -13.84
N GLY A 464 7.64 34.88 -13.44
CA GLY A 464 6.47 34.50 -14.23
C GLY A 464 5.13 34.72 -13.52
N LEU A 465 4.07 34.88 -14.29
CA LEU A 465 2.69 34.96 -13.82
C LEU A 465 1.89 33.75 -14.31
N LEU A 466 1.37 32.95 -13.38
CA LEU A 466 0.45 31.86 -13.68
C LEU A 466 -0.99 32.36 -13.46
N LEU A 467 -1.69 32.63 -14.56
CA LEU A 467 -3.09 33.00 -14.60
C LEU A 467 -3.93 31.72 -14.75
N VAL A 468 -5.02 31.60 -14.01
CA VAL A 468 -5.88 30.41 -14.05
C VAL A 468 -7.34 30.83 -14.12
N GLY A 469 -8.11 30.30 -15.07
CA GLY A 469 -9.54 30.56 -15.13
C GLY A 469 -10.27 30.07 -13.87
N ALA A 470 -11.28 30.81 -13.40
CA ALA A 470 -12.01 30.49 -12.17
C ALA A 470 -12.68 29.10 -12.20
N GLU A 471 -13.19 28.68 -13.36
CA GLU A 471 -13.83 27.38 -13.57
C GLU A 471 -12.83 26.23 -13.78
N VAL A 472 -11.53 26.51 -13.88
CA VAL A 472 -10.53 25.47 -14.13
C VAL A 472 -10.51 24.49 -12.95
N PRO A 473 -10.58 23.17 -13.21
CA PRO A 473 -10.43 22.17 -12.16
C PRO A 473 -9.04 22.21 -11.53
N VAL A 474 -8.97 22.00 -10.21
CA VAL A 474 -7.72 21.94 -9.44
C VAL A 474 -6.72 20.97 -10.07
N GLU A 475 -7.15 19.82 -10.59
CA GLU A 475 -6.26 18.84 -11.26
C GLU A 475 -5.47 19.47 -12.42
N ARG A 476 -6.12 20.28 -13.24
CA ARG A 476 -5.49 20.94 -14.39
C ARG A 476 -4.54 22.05 -13.95
N PHE A 477 -4.86 22.75 -12.87
CA PHE A 477 -3.96 23.72 -12.25
C PHE A 477 -2.70 23.04 -11.69
N ILE A 478 -2.87 21.97 -10.93
CA ILE A 478 -1.74 21.23 -10.32
C ILE A 478 -0.83 20.62 -11.39
N ALA A 479 -1.36 20.17 -12.53
CA ALA A 479 -0.56 19.68 -13.65
C ALA A 479 0.46 20.71 -14.20
N VAL A 480 0.21 22.02 -13.99
CA VAL A 480 1.15 23.11 -14.33
C VAL A 480 1.95 23.57 -13.12
N LEU A 481 1.34 23.60 -11.93
CA LEU A 481 1.97 24.06 -10.70
C LEU A 481 3.04 23.10 -10.18
N ASP A 482 2.75 21.81 -10.14
CA ASP A 482 3.60 20.78 -9.53
C ASP A 482 5.01 20.74 -10.14
N PRO A 483 5.19 20.76 -11.48
CA PRO A 483 6.51 20.77 -12.10
C PRO A 483 7.31 22.08 -11.87
N LEU A 484 6.68 23.15 -11.35
CA LEU A 484 7.41 24.37 -10.95
C LEU A 484 8.16 24.18 -9.64
N PHE A 485 7.65 23.32 -8.75
CA PHE A 485 8.22 23.09 -7.43
C PHE A 485 9.04 21.79 -7.38
N PHE A 486 8.83 20.87 -8.32
CA PHE A 486 9.46 19.55 -8.30
C PHE A 486 9.90 19.12 -9.69
N LYS A 487 11.09 18.52 -9.77
CA LYS A 487 11.62 17.94 -11.00
C LYS A 487 12.04 16.48 -10.79
N CYS A 488 11.54 15.57 -11.62
CA CYS A 488 12.06 14.20 -11.70
C CYS A 488 13.46 14.22 -12.34
N ARG A 489 14.48 13.72 -11.63
CA ARG A 489 15.83 13.62 -12.18
C ARG A 489 15.99 12.36 -13.04
N ASP A 490 15.43 11.25 -12.59
CA ASP A 490 15.48 9.94 -13.24
C ASP A 490 14.17 9.67 -13.98
N THR A 491 14.11 10.03 -15.25
CA THR A 491 12.97 9.64 -16.10
C THR A 491 13.18 8.22 -16.64
N PRO A 492 12.16 7.34 -16.67
CA PRO A 492 10.75 7.58 -16.34
C PRO A 492 10.34 7.22 -14.89
N ALA A 493 11.22 6.64 -14.07
CA ALA A 493 10.86 6.12 -12.75
C ALA A 493 10.48 7.21 -11.73
N CYS A 494 11.02 8.42 -11.87
CA CYS A 494 10.86 9.55 -10.96
C CYS A 494 11.06 9.15 -9.49
N SER A 495 12.08 8.34 -9.22
CA SER A 495 12.49 7.89 -7.90
C SER A 495 13.46 8.88 -7.21
N VAL A 496 13.91 9.91 -7.93
CA VAL A 496 14.71 11.02 -7.42
C VAL A 496 14.03 12.31 -7.84
N VAL A 497 13.56 13.07 -6.85
CA VAL A 497 12.82 14.33 -7.03
C VAL A 497 13.65 15.46 -6.43
N ASP A 498 13.92 16.48 -7.24
CA ASP A 498 14.61 17.70 -6.81
C ASP A 498 13.58 18.81 -6.56
N ASP A 499 13.64 19.40 -5.37
CA ASP A 499 12.88 20.61 -5.04
C ASP A 499 13.39 21.81 -5.86
N GLN A 500 12.46 22.64 -6.30
CA GLN A 500 12.70 23.86 -7.04
C GLN A 500 12.14 25.06 -6.25
N SER A 501 12.75 26.23 -6.44
CA SER A 501 12.29 27.49 -5.86
C SER A 501 11.87 28.43 -6.98
N PRO A 502 10.70 28.22 -7.59
CA PRO A 502 10.25 29.02 -8.73
C PRO A 502 10.07 30.48 -8.31
N GLN A 503 10.11 31.39 -9.28
CA GLN A 503 9.71 32.78 -9.09
C GLN A 503 8.38 33.02 -9.81
N VAL A 504 7.29 32.57 -9.20
CA VAL A 504 5.96 32.60 -9.81
C VAL A 504 4.96 33.28 -8.89
N ARG A 505 4.13 34.15 -9.46
CA ARG A 505 2.89 34.64 -8.85
C ARG A 505 1.70 33.93 -9.49
N VAL A 506 0.67 33.61 -8.72
CA VAL A 506 -0.52 32.90 -9.20
C VAL A 506 -1.76 33.77 -9.01
N GLU A 507 -2.55 33.96 -10.07
CA GLU A 507 -3.82 34.69 -10.02
C GLU A 507 -4.96 33.84 -10.60
N VAL A 508 -6.13 33.89 -9.97
CA VAL A 508 -7.36 33.24 -10.46
C VAL A 508 -8.28 34.27 -11.11
N CYS A 509 -8.67 34.04 -12.35
CA CYS A 509 -9.32 34.99 -13.24
C CYS A 509 -10.73 34.58 -13.62
N SER A 510 -11.70 35.46 -13.38
CA SER A 510 -13.09 35.32 -13.84
C SER A 510 -13.32 36.22 -15.05
N ALA A 511 -14.06 35.75 -16.05
CA ALA A 511 -14.49 36.62 -17.14
C ALA A 511 -15.36 37.74 -16.57
N ARG A 512 -15.15 38.96 -17.05
CA ARG A 512 -15.91 40.14 -16.62
C ARG A 512 -17.18 40.34 -17.45
#